data_AF-A0A970B8A4-F1
#
_entry.id   AF-A0A970B8A4-F1
#
_cell.length_a   1.000
_cell.length_b   1.000
_cell.length_c   1.000
_cell.angle_alpha   90.00
_cell.angle_beta   90.00
_cell.angle_gamma   90.00
#
_symmetry.space_group_name_H-M   'P 1'
#
loop_
_entity.id
_entity.type
_entity.pdbx_description
1 polymer ?
#
loop_
_entity_poly.entity_id
_entity_poly.type
_entity_poly.pdbx_seq_one_letter_code
_entity_poly.pdbx_strand_id
1 'polypeptide(L)'
;MTRKTRYAVPFFVAASAVVCGAAWAAEANPADIQQADKFLAKLPPSCASSSKAVGADGAVTITIKCDGNGKKMNGVVSIKDGVVTKIE
;
A
#
# COMPACT_ATOMS: atom_id res chain seq x y z
N MET A 1 -58.61 -29.18 30.22
CA MET A 1 -58.88 -29.40 28.78
C MET A 1 -59.29 -28.03 28.23
N THR A 2 -58.54 -27.36 27.38
CA THR A 2 -58.55 -27.53 25.91
C THR A 2 -57.37 -26.77 25.29
N ARG A 3 -56.68 -27.41 24.34
CA ARG A 3 -55.51 -26.90 23.59
C ARG A 3 -55.91 -25.78 22.62
N LYS A 4 -55.11 -24.72 22.50
CA LYS A 4 -55.04 -23.84 21.31
C LYS A 4 -53.60 -23.36 21.13
N THR A 5 -52.83 -23.95 20.21
CA THR A 5 -52.69 -23.67 18.77
C THR A 5 -51.38 -22.89 18.55
N ARG A 6 -50.51 -23.52 17.76
CA ARG A 6 -49.16 -23.12 17.41
C ARG A 6 -49.18 -21.88 16.51
N TYR A 7 -48.31 -20.91 16.79
CA TYR A 7 -47.79 -19.99 15.76
C TYR A 7 -46.30 -19.78 16.00
N ALA A 8 -45.49 -20.65 15.39
CA ALA A 8 -44.08 -20.37 15.17
C ALA A 8 -44.02 -19.32 14.06
N VAL A 9 -43.65 -18.09 14.43
CA VAL A 9 -43.31 -17.04 13.47
C VAL A 9 -41.88 -17.34 13.01
N PRO A 10 -41.62 -17.67 11.74
CA PRO A 10 -40.25 -17.80 11.28
C PRO A 10 -39.71 -16.38 11.12
N PHE A 11 -38.91 -15.95 12.09
CA PHE A 11 -38.16 -14.70 12.01
C PHE A 11 -36.99 -14.90 11.04
N PHE A 12 -37.28 -14.82 9.74
CA PHE A 12 -36.24 -14.69 8.71
C PHE A 12 -35.72 -13.26 8.75
N VAL A 13 -34.73 -13.00 9.61
CA VAL A 13 -33.88 -11.82 9.45
C VAL A 13 -32.73 -12.24 8.53
N ALA A 14 -32.82 -11.74 7.30
CA ALA A 14 -31.79 -11.82 6.30
C ALA A 14 -30.45 -11.37 6.90
N ALA A 15 -29.47 -12.28 6.89
CA ALA A 15 -28.09 -11.92 7.11
C ALA A 15 -27.66 -11.02 5.95
N SER A 16 -27.69 -9.70 6.16
CA SER A 16 -26.99 -8.75 5.30
C SER A 16 -25.51 -9.09 5.39
N ALA A 17 -25.02 -9.84 4.40
CA ALA A 17 -23.58 -10.00 4.19
C ALA A 17 -23.00 -8.61 3.95
N VAL A 18 -22.42 -8.03 5.00
CA VAL A 18 -21.44 -6.97 4.86
C VAL A 18 -20.32 -7.58 4.05
N VAL A 19 -20.37 -7.37 2.74
CA VAL A 19 -19.21 -7.55 1.86
C VAL A 19 -18.24 -6.48 2.34
N CYS A 20 -17.44 -6.82 3.35
CA CYS A 20 -16.13 -6.23 3.52
C CYS A 20 -15.41 -6.53 2.21
N GLY A 21 -15.52 -5.62 1.25
CA GLY A 21 -14.54 -5.51 0.20
C GLY A 21 -13.23 -5.31 0.92
N ALA A 22 -12.48 -6.40 1.08
CA ALA A 22 -11.06 -6.30 1.36
C ALA A 22 -10.56 -5.38 0.25
N ALA A 23 -10.20 -4.15 0.58
CA ALA A 23 -9.42 -3.36 -0.33
C ALA A 23 -8.12 -4.15 -0.46
N TRP A 24 -8.03 -4.97 -1.51
CA TRP A 24 -6.79 -5.58 -1.90
C TRP A 24 -5.85 -4.40 -2.11
N ALA A 25 -4.98 -4.16 -1.12
CA ALA A 25 -3.87 -3.25 -1.28
C ALA A 25 -3.20 -3.73 -2.55
N ALA A 26 -3.17 -2.87 -3.57
CA ALA A 26 -2.62 -3.28 -4.85
C ALA A 26 -1.18 -3.70 -4.57
N GLU A 27 -0.90 -4.98 -4.82
CA GLU A 27 0.39 -5.57 -4.50
C GLU A 27 1.42 -4.88 -5.40
N ALA A 28 2.42 -4.24 -4.81
CA ALA A 28 3.45 -3.59 -5.61
C ALA A 28 4.18 -4.61 -6.46
N ASN A 29 4.44 -4.26 -7.72
CA ASN A 29 5.17 -5.11 -8.63
C ASN A 29 6.55 -5.47 -8.01
N PRO A 30 6.86 -6.76 -7.81
CA PRO A 30 8.12 -7.18 -7.19
C PRO A 30 9.37 -6.64 -7.93
N ALA A 31 9.27 -6.43 -9.24
CA ALA A 31 10.35 -5.84 -10.03
C ALA A 31 10.63 -4.38 -9.61
N ASP A 32 9.59 -3.60 -9.30
CA ASP A 32 9.72 -2.20 -8.87
C ASP A 32 10.38 -2.11 -7.50
N ILE A 33 10.01 -3.01 -6.59
CA ILE A 33 10.63 -3.12 -5.26
C ILE A 33 12.12 -3.45 -5.40
N GLN A 34 12.47 -4.47 -6.20
CA GLN A 34 13.88 -4.84 -6.43
C GLN A 34 14.68 -3.72 -7.09
N GLN A 35 14.08 -2.98 -8.02
CA GLN A 35 14.72 -1.84 -8.66
C GLN A 35 14.96 -0.72 -7.66
N ALA A 36 13.97 -0.41 -6.81
CA ALA A 36 14.12 0.56 -5.73
C ALA A 36 15.22 0.17 -4.74
N ASP A 37 15.33 -1.11 -4.39
CA ASP A 37 16.41 -1.62 -3.53
C ASP A 37 17.79 -1.47 -4.17
N LYS A 38 17.92 -1.85 -5.45
CA LYS A 38 19.17 -1.66 -6.20
C LYS A 38 19.55 -0.19 -6.33
N PHE A 39 18.57 0.70 -6.47
CA PHE A 39 18.81 2.13 -6.52
C PHE A 39 19.32 2.64 -5.17
N LEU A 40 18.62 2.33 -4.07
CA LEU A 40 19.03 2.73 -2.72
C LEU A 40 20.42 2.20 -2.35
N ALA A 41 20.73 0.95 -2.71
CA ALA A 41 22.04 0.34 -2.44
C ALA A 41 23.20 0.99 -3.22
N LYS A 42 22.92 1.68 -4.33
CA LYS A 42 23.92 2.40 -5.14
C LYS A 42 24.10 3.86 -4.72
N LEU A 43 23.28 4.36 -3.79
CA LEU A 43 23.40 5.73 -3.33
C LEU A 43 24.70 5.93 -2.54
N PRO A 44 25.35 7.10 -2.68
CA PRO A 44 26.54 7.41 -1.89
C PRO A 44 26.18 7.53 -0.39
N PRO A 45 27.16 7.40 0.53
CA PRO A 45 26.93 7.48 1.97
C PRO A 45 26.25 8.79 2.42
N SER A 46 26.48 9.89 1.70
CA SER A 46 25.80 11.16 1.93
C SER A 46 24.28 11.06 1.80
N CYS A 47 23.77 10.04 1.11
CA CYS A 47 22.35 9.80 0.88
C CYS A 47 21.78 8.63 1.70
N ALA A 48 22.46 8.16 2.75
CA ALA A 48 22.06 6.99 3.53
C ALA A 48 20.69 7.13 4.23
N SER A 49 20.19 8.35 4.40
CA SER A 49 18.85 8.64 4.94
C SER A 49 17.72 8.43 3.92
N SER A 50 18.05 8.04 2.70
CA SER A 50 17.07 7.72 1.66
C SER A 50 16.32 6.44 1.99
N SER A 51 15.07 6.32 1.53
CA SER A 51 14.19 5.20 1.87
C SER A 51 13.21 4.88 0.75
N LYS A 52 12.57 3.71 0.84
CA LYS A 52 11.45 3.34 -0.02
C LYS A 52 10.20 3.06 0.80
N ALA A 53 9.04 3.32 0.23
CA ALA A 53 7.73 2.98 0.75
C ALA A 53 6.86 2.41 -0.36
N VAL A 54 5.98 1.48 -0.02
CA VAL A 54 4.96 0.94 -0.93
C VAL A 54 3.63 1.60 -0.60
N GLY A 55 3.03 2.27 -1.59
CA GLY A 55 1.71 2.88 -1.49
C GLY A 55 0.60 1.84 -1.54
N ALA A 56 -0.59 2.22 -1.06
CA ALA A 56 -1.77 1.35 -1.09
C ALA A 56 -2.25 1.00 -2.52
N ASP A 57 -1.82 1.78 -3.50
CA ASP A 57 -2.10 1.62 -4.92
C ASP A 57 -1.03 0.81 -5.67
N GLY A 58 -0.08 0.20 -4.95
CA GLY A 58 1.00 -0.62 -5.49
C GLY A 58 2.18 0.16 -6.03
N ALA A 59 2.17 1.49 -5.94
CA ALA A 59 3.31 2.30 -6.34
C ALA A 59 4.45 2.19 -5.31
N VAL A 60 5.69 2.10 -5.79
CA VAL A 60 6.90 2.16 -4.97
C VAL A 60 7.43 3.58 -5.01
N THR A 61 7.39 4.30 -3.88
CA THR A 61 7.95 5.64 -3.74
C THR A 61 9.30 5.58 -3.06
N ILE A 62 10.31 6.14 -3.71
CA ILE A 62 11.68 6.31 -3.22
C ILE A 62 11.84 7.75 -2.79
N THR A 63 12.13 7.97 -1.52
CA THR A 63 12.50 9.29 -0.99
C THR A 63 14.02 9.38 -0.90
N ILE A 64 14.61 10.27 -1.69
CA ILE A 64 16.04 10.52 -1.71
C ILE A 64 16.33 11.65 -0.72
N LYS A 65 17.18 11.38 0.26
CA LYS A 65 17.64 12.38 1.23
C LYS A 65 19.15 12.34 1.28
N CYS A 66 19.78 13.40 0.78
CA CYS A 66 21.22 13.55 0.73
C CYS A 66 21.68 14.76 1.51
N ASP A 67 22.69 14.57 2.35
CA ASP A 67 23.37 15.60 3.12
C ASP A 67 24.88 15.49 2.87
N GLY A 68 25.50 16.53 2.30
CA GLY A 68 26.93 16.51 1.98
C GLY A 68 27.49 17.91 1.72
N ASN A 69 28.72 18.16 2.18
CA ASN A 69 29.41 19.45 2.02
C ASN A 69 28.58 20.68 2.46
N GLY A 70 27.81 20.53 3.56
CA GLY A 70 26.93 21.58 4.08
C GLY A 70 25.68 21.86 3.23
N LYS A 71 25.42 21.05 2.20
CA LYS A 71 24.24 21.16 1.33
C LYS A 71 23.30 19.98 1.54
N LYS A 72 22.01 20.23 1.33
CA LYS A 72 20.95 19.22 1.40
C LYS A 72 20.25 19.11 0.05
N MET A 73 19.94 17.89 -0.34
CA MET A 73 19.10 17.58 -1.49
C MET A 73 18.05 16.58 -1.07
N ASN A 74 16.79 16.92 -1.35
CA ASN A 74 15.67 16.00 -1.22
C ASN A 74 15.08 15.78 -2.61
N GLY A 75 14.75 14.54 -2.91
CA GLY A 75 14.05 14.19 -4.14
C GLY A 75 13.06 13.07 -3.90
N VAL A 76 12.09 12.94 -4.79
CA VAL A 76 11.08 11.88 -4.73
C VAL A 76 10.94 11.25 -6.09
N VAL A 77 11.00 9.92 -6.13
CA VAL A 77 10.74 9.13 -7.34
C VAL A 77 9.63 8.14 -7.03
N SER A 78 8.55 8.14 -7.81
CA SER A 78 7.52 7.09 -7.71
C SER A 78 7.56 6.20 -8.94
N ILE A 79 7.51 4.89 -8.71
CA ILE A 79 7.50 3.86 -9.75
C ILE A 79 6.20 3.07 -9.59
N LYS A 80 5.52 2.80 -10.70
CA LYS A 80 4.33 1.94 -10.72
C LYS A 80 4.34 1.13 -12.00
N ASP A 81 4.25 -0.18 -11.86
CA ASP A 81 4.20 -1.13 -12.98
C ASP A 81 5.38 -0.96 -13.96
N GLY A 82 6.58 -0.74 -13.43
CA GLY A 82 7.80 -0.52 -14.21
C GLY A 82 7.94 0.89 -14.80
N VAL A 83 6.98 1.79 -14.58
CA VAL A 83 6.98 3.16 -15.12
C VAL A 83 7.25 4.16 -14.00
N VAL A 84 8.15 5.12 -14.24
CA VAL A 84 8.33 6.26 -13.34
C VAL A 84 7.16 7.23 -13.52
N THR A 85 6.35 7.38 -12.48
CA THR A 85 5.14 8.21 -12.50
C THR A 85 5.36 9.60 -11.91
N LYS A 86 6.45 9.79 -11.15
CA LYS A 86 6.77 11.06 -10.50
C LYS A 86 8.28 11.23 -10.29
N ILE A 87 8.78 12.44 -10.56
CA ILE A 87 10.14 12.90 -10.22
C ILE A 87 10.02 14.33 -9.69
N GLU A 88 10.49 14.58 -8.47
CA GLU A 88 10.60 15.90 -7.83
C GLU A 88 11.99 16.10 -7.21
#